data_AF-A0A822CXK5-F1
#
_entry.id   AF-A0A822CXK5-F1
#
_cell.length_a   1.000
_cell.length_b   1.000
_cell.length_c   1.000
_cell.angle_alpha   90.00
_cell.angle_beta   90.00
_cell.angle_gamma   90.00
#
_symmetry.space_group_name_H-M   'P 1'
#
loop_
_entity.id
_entity.type
_entity.pdbx_description
1 polymer ?
#
loop_
_entity_poly.entity_id
_entity_poly.type
_entity_poly.pdbx_seq_one_letter_code
_entity_poly.pdbx_strand_id
1 'polypeptide(L)'
;WKRIRSILAGQCVNPTIIIQGLDYLNKVYGSPSTFLHGIAIAPYFDLSQYKTWSNLTTDQVIEGFNSSIQTFLPERGWSQQAPVGVHAVYAAWYELNVHGYEGGPDTAAGCGGCSLSAKINATRDNRMTDLCVSFLNGWYRSEFQPLNWWGTGAAQITTYGSWNLLEDMRQETLIDTTTMFNSSSPVAQLPRPSPKLTAIDQIRQSSIQMTFGIPIPSYDANATNFMNHREPYTDPYLRYLGSNSTFYYPLLIQQSSMKINITVYVGGSSGILEASINNANFIQVQTPSTGNTAIFQPALSFQFNINPTIIPSIVTLRLRNIRNGYSIRSFDVVSATTNSI
;
A
#
# COMPACT_ATOMS: atom_id res chain seq x y z
N TRP A 1 -6.47 -8.37 32.37
CA TRP A 1 -5.20 -7.82 31.85
C TRP A 1 -5.42 -7.30 30.44
N LYS A 2 -5.39 -5.98 30.22
CA LYS A 2 -5.43 -5.43 28.86
C LYS A 2 -4.05 -5.63 28.24
N ARG A 3 -3.97 -6.45 27.18
CA ARG A 3 -2.72 -6.72 26.45
C ARG A 3 -2.36 -5.46 25.65
N ILE A 4 -1.27 -4.79 26.02
CA ILE A 4 -0.68 -3.71 25.22
C ILE A 4 -0.04 -4.35 23.97
N ARG A 5 -0.27 -3.76 22.80
CA ARG A 5 0.28 -4.20 21.51
C ARG A 5 1.14 -3.08 20.93
N SER A 6 2.45 -3.30 20.86
CA SER A 6 3.39 -2.31 20.33
C SER A 6 3.28 -2.21 18.81
N ILE A 7 3.30 -1.00 18.27
CA ILE A 7 3.22 -0.73 16.83
C ILE A 7 4.33 0.27 16.48
N LEU A 8 5.09 -0.01 15.43
CA LEU A 8 6.12 0.91 14.92
C LEU A 8 5.49 1.89 13.92
N ALA A 9 5.48 3.18 14.25
CA ALA A 9 4.91 4.21 13.38
C ALA A 9 5.95 4.84 12.44
N GLY A 10 5.50 5.24 11.25
CA GLY A 10 6.30 5.99 10.27
C GLY A 10 5.44 6.85 9.35
N GLN A 11 6.07 7.46 8.34
CA GLN A 11 5.36 8.27 7.35
C GLN A 11 4.95 7.41 6.14
N CYS A 12 3.74 7.61 5.62
CA CYS A 12 3.28 6.89 4.43
C CYS A 12 4.19 7.16 3.22
N VAL A 13 4.49 8.44 2.94
CA VAL A 13 5.29 8.86 1.77
C VAL A 13 6.79 8.61 1.90
N ASN A 14 7.27 8.21 3.08
CA ASN A 14 8.69 7.93 3.34
C ASN A 14 8.86 6.56 4.02
N PRO A 15 8.79 5.45 3.24
CA PRO A 15 8.87 4.10 3.77
C PRO A 15 10.22 3.76 4.40
N THR A 16 11.28 4.53 4.12
CA THR A 16 12.63 4.30 4.65
C THR A 16 12.67 4.26 6.18
N ILE A 17 11.85 5.05 6.87
CA ILE A 17 11.81 5.06 8.34
C ILE A 17 11.38 3.71 8.91
N ILE A 18 10.31 3.13 8.36
CA ILE A 18 9.81 1.82 8.77
C ILE A 18 10.79 0.73 8.37
N ILE A 19 11.33 0.78 7.14
CA ILE A 19 12.28 -0.21 6.64
C ILE A 19 13.51 -0.29 7.55
N GLN A 20 14.16 0.85 7.82
CA GLN A 20 15.34 0.91 8.68
C GLN A 20 15.03 0.49 10.12
N GLY A 21 13.86 0.87 10.64
CA GLY A 21 13.41 0.48 11.97
C GLY A 21 13.26 -1.04 12.10
N LEU A 22 12.55 -1.67 11.17
CA LEU A 22 12.34 -3.12 11.19
C LEU A 22 13.65 -3.90 10.94
N ASP A 23 14.50 -3.45 10.02
CA ASP A 23 15.82 -4.07 9.79
C ASP A 23 16.72 -4.01 11.02
N TYR A 24 16.76 -2.85 11.68
CA TYR A 24 17.51 -2.70 12.92
C TYR A 24 16.98 -3.63 14.00
N LEU A 25 15.67 -3.66 14.20
CA LEU A 25 15.01 -4.51 15.19
C LEU A 25 15.28 -5.99 14.92
N ASN A 26 15.13 -6.43 13.66
CA ASN A 26 15.46 -7.79 13.22
C ASN A 26 16.91 -8.15 13.50
N LYS A 27 17.84 -7.25 13.17
CA LYS A 27 19.28 -7.48 13.34
C LYS A 27 19.72 -7.54 14.81
N VAL A 28 19.12 -6.73 15.67
CA VAL A 28 19.59 -6.55 17.07
C VAL A 28 18.81 -7.42 18.05
N TYR A 29 17.50 -7.59 17.85
CA TYR A 29 16.60 -8.25 18.79
C TYR A 29 15.93 -9.52 18.23
N GLY A 30 16.12 -9.83 16.95
CA GLY A 30 15.43 -10.92 16.26
C GLY A 30 14.11 -10.48 15.62
N SER A 31 13.35 -11.44 15.09
CA SER A 31 12.20 -11.16 14.21
C SER A 31 11.22 -10.13 14.81
N PRO A 32 10.93 -9.02 14.12
CA PRO A 32 10.02 -7.98 14.59
C PRO A 32 8.63 -8.48 15.00
N SER A 33 8.09 -9.52 14.35
CA SER A 33 6.79 -10.14 14.72
C SER A 33 6.74 -10.71 16.13
N THR A 34 7.88 -10.94 16.78
CA THR A 34 7.92 -11.47 18.15
C THR A 34 7.59 -10.43 19.22
N PHE A 35 7.67 -9.13 18.90
CA PHE A 35 7.42 -8.04 19.85
C PHE A 35 6.65 -6.84 19.28
N LEU A 36 6.52 -6.72 17.96
CA LEU A 36 5.62 -5.78 17.31
C LEU A 36 4.33 -6.49 16.88
N HIS A 37 3.20 -5.80 17.06
CA HIS A 37 1.92 -6.22 16.50
C HIS A 37 1.76 -5.80 15.03
N GLY A 38 2.43 -4.73 14.64
CA GLY A 38 2.33 -4.18 13.30
C GLY A 38 3.19 -2.94 13.13
N ILE A 39 3.04 -2.33 11.96
CA ILE A 39 3.47 -0.97 11.67
C ILE A 39 2.25 -0.06 11.55
N ALA A 40 2.45 1.25 11.64
CA ALA A 40 1.40 2.21 11.32
C ALA A 40 1.91 3.37 10.47
N ILE A 41 1.06 3.83 9.55
CA ILE A 41 1.33 4.93 8.63
C ILE A 41 0.16 5.92 8.62
N ALA A 42 0.42 7.12 8.08
CA ALA A 42 -0.56 8.19 7.88
C ALA A 42 -0.81 8.44 6.39
N PRO A 43 -1.77 7.74 5.76
CA PRO A 43 -2.17 8.03 4.38
C PRO A 43 -3.10 9.25 4.30
N TYR A 44 -2.65 10.29 3.59
CA TYR A 44 -3.48 11.43 3.22
C TYR A 44 -3.57 11.54 1.70
N PHE A 45 -4.76 11.82 1.18
CA PHE A 45 -4.90 12.22 -0.22
C PHE A 45 -5.03 13.74 -0.30
N ASP A 46 -4.31 14.33 -1.25
CA ASP A 46 -4.08 15.77 -1.33
C ASP A 46 -4.33 16.31 -2.75
N LEU A 47 -3.86 17.52 -3.03
CA LEU A 47 -4.04 18.18 -4.32
C LEU A 47 -3.06 17.70 -5.41
N SER A 48 -2.16 16.75 -5.14
CA SER A 48 -1.20 16.21 -6.13
C SER A 48 -0.43 17.35 -6.83
N GLN A 49 -0.44 17.39 -8.17
CA GLN A 49 0.19 18.43 -8.99
C GLN A 49 -0.35 19.85 -8.75
N TYR A 50 -1.54 20.01 -8.18
CA TYR A 50 -2.19 21.30 -7.95
C TYR A 50 -1.85 21.93 -6.58
N LYS A 51 -1.05 21.26 -5.73
CA LYS A 51 -0.81 21.67 -4.33
C LYS A 51 -0.26 23.09 -4.11
N THR A 52 0.37 23.69 -5.11
CA THR A 52 0.91 25.07 -5.06
C THR A 52 0.13 26.10 -5.89
N TRP A 53 -0.96 25.71 -6.57
CA TRP A 53 -1.72 26.60 -7.44
C TRP A 53 -2.65 27.52 -6.62
N SER A 54 -2.83 28.77 -7.06
CA SER A 54 -3.54 29.82 -6.29
C SER A 54 -4.95 30.17 -6.78
N ASN A 55 -5.35 29.67 -7.95
CA ASN A 55 -6.60 30.01 -8.63
C ASN A 55 -7.43 28.77 -9.03
N LEU A 56 -7.42 27.72 -8.22
CA LEU A 56 -8.16 26.49 -8.46
C LEU A 56 -9.67 26.70 -8.37
N THR A 57 -10.41 26.01 -9.24
CA THR A 57 -11.86 25.78 -9.09
C THR A 57 -12.12 24.59 -8.16
N THR A 58 -13.35 24.43 -7.68
CA THR A 58 -13.78 23.26 -6.90
C THR A 58 -13.51 21.94 -7.67
N ASP A 59 -13.77 21.93 -8.98
CA ASP A 59 -13.57 20.75 -9.83
C ASP A 59 -12.10 20.36 -9.92
N GLN A 60 -11.19 21.33 -10.04
CA GLN A 60 -9.75 21.06 -10.07
C GLN A 60 -9.23 20.54 -8.72
N VAL A 61 -9.81 20.98 -7.59
CA VAL A 61 -9.48 20.41 -6.28
C VAL A 61 -9.92 18.94 -6.19
N ILE A 62 -11.13 18.62 -6.65
CA ILE A 62 -11.67 17.25 -6.68
C ILE A 62 -10.84 16.36 -7.61
N GLU A 63 -10.43 16.87 -8.77
CA GLU A 63 -9.51 16.19 -9.68
C GLU A 63 -8.14 15.93 -9.01
N GLY A 64 -7.61 16.92 -8.28
CA GLY A 64 -6.38 16.77 -7.50
C GLY A 64 -6.46 15.65 -6.48
N PHE A 65 -7.53 15.62 -5.69
CA PHE A 65 -7.81 14.53 -4.75
C PHE A 65 -7.89 13.18 -5.45
N ASN A 66 -8.64 13.09 -6.54
CA ASN A 66 -8.76 11.85 -7.30
C ASN A 66 -7.40 11.36 -7.80
N SER A 67 -6.57 12.26 -8.35
CA SER A 67 -5.22 11.95 -8.80
C SER A 67 -4.33 11.44 -7.67
N SER A 68 -4.38 12.09 -6.49
CA SER A 68 -3.64 11.67 -5.30
C SER A 68 -4.09 10.28 -4.84
N ILE A 69 -5.41 10.03 -4.75
CA ILE A 69 -5.99 8.73 -4.39
C ILE A 69 -5.52 7.62 -5.30
N GLN A 70 -5.36 7.87 -6.60
CA GLN A 70 -4.87 6.84 -7.52
C GLN A 70 -3.57 6.21 -7.01
N THR A 71 -2.65 6.99 -6.43
CA THR A 71 -1.36 6.49 -5.90
C THR A 71 -1.49 5.55 -4.69
N PHE A 72 -2.66 5.51 -4.03
CA PHE A 72 -2.97 4.62 -2.92
C PHE A 72 -3.65 3.33 -3.37
N LEU A 73 -4.02 3.22 -4.65
CA LEU A 73 -4.75 2.06 -5.15
C LEU A 73 -3.81 0.87 -5.39
N PRO A 74 -4.21 -0.37 -5.04
CA PRO A 74 -3.43 -1.57 -5.30
C PRO A 74 -3.01 -1.74 -6.76
N GLU A 75 -3.81 -1.24 -7.70
CA GLU A 75 -3.55 -1.31 -9.14
C GLU A 75 -2.32 -0.47 -9.57
N ARG A 76 -1.88 0.50 -8.74
CA ARG A 76 -0.60 1.21 -8.93
C ARG A 76 0.60 0.43 -8.40
N GLY A 77 0.35 -0.73 -7.79
CA GLY A 77 1.38 -1.66 -7.34
C GLY A 77 2.17 -1.15 -6.14
N TRP A 78 3.47 -1.42 -6.17
CA TRP A 78 4.41 -1.19 -5.07
C TRP A 78 5.69 -0.52 -5.58
N SER A 79 5.55 0.37 -6.57
CA SER A 79 6.64 1.16 -7.14
C SER A 79 6.98 2.36 -6.25
N GLN A 80 8.01 3.13 -6.64
CA GLN A 80 8.33 4.43 -6.02
C GLN A 80 7.18 5.43 -6.09
N GLN A 81 6.23 5.25 -7.02
CA GLN A 81 5.06 6.11 -7.17
C GLN A 81 3.85 5.63 -6.35
N ALA A 82 3.93 4.44 -5.75
CA ALA A 82 2.86 3.82 -4.96
C ALA A 82 3.37 3.49 -3.54
N PRO A 83 3.60 4.51 -2.70
CA PRO A 83 4.30 4.35 -1.43
C PRO A 83 3.58 3.42 -0.44
N VAL A 84 2.25 3.33 -0.53
CA VAL A 84 1.41 2.44 0.29
C VAL A 84 1.78 0.97 0.10
N GLY A 85 1.94 0.55 -1.16
CA GLY A 85 2.26 -0.84 -1.48
C GLY A 85 3.61 -1.29 -0.93
N VAL A 86 4.57 -0.36 -0.80
CA VAL A 86 5.88 -0.65 -0.19
C VAL A 86 5.72 -1.07 1.28
N HIS A 87 4.84 -0.41 2.03
CA HIS A 87 4.55 -0.78 3.42
C HIS A 87 3.89 -2.15 3.52
N ALA A 88 2.98 -2.49 2.59
CA ALA A 88 2.33 -3.80 2.53
C ALA A 88 3.35 -4.94 2.37
N VAL A 89 4.22 -4.80 1.35
CA VAL A 89 5.27 -5.79 1.05
C VAL A 89 6.19 -5.97 2.25
N TYR A 90 6.66 -4.87 2.81
CA TYR A 90 7.69 -4.93 3.83
C TYR A 90 7.17 -5.33 5.22
N ALA A 91 5.91 -5.01 5.54
CA ALA A 91 5.25 -5.55 6.73
C ALA A 91 5.05 -7.06 6.62
N ALA A 92 4.56 -7.55 5.46
CA ALA A 92 4.40 -8.98 5.21
C ALA A 92 5.74 -9.74 5.28
N TRP A 93 6.85 -9.13 4.85
CA TRP A 93 8.19 -9.70 4.99
C TRP A 93 8.54 -10.06 6.45
N TYR A 94 8.03 -9.30 7.41
CA TYR A 94 8.24 -9.54 8.83
C TYR A 94 6.98 -10.08 9.54
N GLU A 95 5.97 -10.56 8.80
CA GLU A 95 4.71 -11.08 9.34
C GLU A 95 3.97 -10.07 10.24
N LEU A 96 4.01 -8.79 9.84
CA LEU A 96 3.38 -7.68 10.53
C LEU A 96 2.18 -7.15 9.76
N ASN A 97 1.22 -6.60 10.50
CA ASN A 97 0.08 -5.88 9.95
C ASN A 97 0.40 -4.39 9.70
N VAL A 98 -0.33 -3.76 8.79
CA VAL A 98 -0.27 -2.31 8.56
C VAL A 98 -1.54 -1.63 9.08
N HIS A 99 -1.38 -0.66 9.96
CA HIS A 99 -2.48 0.15 10.53
C HIS A 99 -2.41 1.60 10.04
N GLY A 100 -3.54 2.30 10.02
CA GLY A 100 -3.58 3.75 9.78
C GLY A 100 -3.70 4.48 11.10
N TYR A 101 -2.65 5.17 11.57
CA TYR A 101 -2.79 5.95 12.82
C TYR A 101 -3.58 7.25 12.62
N GLU A 102 -3.64 7.73 11.37
CA GLU A 102 -4.47 8.83 10.90
C GLU A 102 -4.65 8.75 9.38
N GLY A 103 -5.58 9.51 8.83
CA GLY A 103 -5.73 9.69 7.39
C GLY A 103 -6.90 10.58 7.03
N GLY A 104 -7.10 10.79 5.73
CA GLY A 104 -8.19 11.59 5.16
C GLY A 104 -7.72 12.58 4.08
N PRO A 105 -8.55 13.56 3.70
CA PRO A 105 -8.16 14.62 2.78
C PRO A 105 -7.21 15.61 3.44
N ASP A 106 -6.19 16.04 2.71
CA ASP A 106 -5.28 17.12 3.10
C ASP A 106 -5.36 18.27 2.09
N THR A 107 -5.91 19.41 2.53
CA THR A 107 -5.96 20.66 1.76
C THR A 107 -4.84 21.64 2.07
N ALA A 108 -4.02 21.34 3.08
CA ALA A 108 -2.95 22.20 3.58
C ALA A 108 -1.62 21.96 2.86
N ALA A 109 -1.36 20.73 2.42
CA ALA A 109 -0.15 20.35 1.69
C ALA A 109 0.17 21.33 0.54
N GLY A 110 1.41 21.80 0.49
CA GLY A 110 1.86 22.83 -0.47
C GLY A 110 1.51 24.24 -0.01
N CYS A 111 0.40 24.80 -0.52
CA CYS A 111 -0.08 26.14 -0.16
C CYS A 111 -1.47 26.09 0.48
N GLY A 112 -1.56 26.00 1.80
CA GLY A 112 -2.83 25.92 2.52
C GLY A 112 -3.76 27.14 2.33
N GLY A 113 -3.20 28.34 2.18
CA GLY A 113 -3.97 29.58 1.94
C GLY A 113 -4.48 29.76 0.50
N CYS A 114 -3.87 29.06 -0.46
CA CYS A 114 -4.21 29.17 -1.87
C CYS A 114 -5.56 28.52 -2.17
N SER A 115 -6.42 29.21 -2.92
CA SER A 115 -7.74 28.72 -3.36
C SER A 115 -8.61 28.17 -2.23
N LEU A 116 -8.52 28.76 -1.03
CA LEU A 116 -9.19 28.26 0.17
C LEU A 116 -10.69 28.03 -0.03
N SER A 117 -11.39 28.95 -0.69
CA SER A 117 -12.82 28.81 -0.97
C SER A 117 -13.14 27.58 -1.83
N ALA A 118 -12.33 27.30 -2.87
CA ALA A 118 -12.50 26.10 -3.68
C ALA A 118 -12.23 24.81 -2.89
N LYS A 119 -11.21 24.82 -2.00
CA LYS A 119 -10.89 23.70 -1.12
C LYS A 119 -11.99 23.40 -0.10
N ILE A 120 -12.57 24.44 0.49
CA ILE A 120 -13.74 24.32 1.38
C ILE A 120 -14.93 23.74 0.60
N ASN A 121 -15.25 24.31 -0.56
CA ASN A 121 -16.36 23.86 -1.38
C ASN A 121 -16.19 22.40 -1.83
N ALA A 122 -14.99 22.00 -2.24
CA ALA A 122 -14.69 20.62 -2.64
C ALA A 122 -14.89 19.60 -1.51
N THR A 123 -14.60 20.00 -0.27
CA THR A 123 -14.80 19.13 0.90
C THR A 123 -16.28 18.93 1.25
N ARG A 124 -17.13 19.88 0.84
CA ARG A 124 -18.59 19.83 1.02
C ARG A 124 -19.33 19.24 -0.19
N ASP A 125 -18.63 19.09 -1.32
CA ASP A 125 -19.20 18.56 -2.55
C ASP A 125 -19.57 17.07 -2.38
N ASN A 126 -20.72 16.66 -2.92
CA ASN A 126 -21.18 15.28 -2.82
C ASN A 126 -20.17 14.26 -3.40
N ARG A 127 -19.38 14.67 -4.41
CA ARG A 127 -18.30 13.84 -5.02
C ARG A 127 -17.20 13.47 -4.03
N MET A 128 -17.07 14.19 -2.90
CA MET A 128 -16.15 13.82 -1.83
C MET A 128 -16.49 12.45 -1.20
N THR A 129 -17.76 12.04 -1.25
CA THR A 129 -18.18 10.70 -0.81
C THR A 129 -17.43 9.63 -1.62
N ASP A 130 -17.52 9.70 -2.94
CA ASP A 130 -16.91 8.72 -3.85
C ASP A 130 -15.38 8.70 -3.70
N LEU A 131 -14.76 9.88 -3.55
CA LEU A 131 -13.32 9.98 -3.29
C LEU A 131 -12.91 9.25 -2.00
N CYS A 132 -13.62 9.50 -0.90
CA CYS A 132 -13.35 8.83 0.37
C CYS A 132 -13.57 7.32 0.29
N VAL A 133 -14.61 6.87 -0.42
CA VAL A 133 -14.88 5.45 -0.68
C VAL A 133 -13.75 4.82 -1.49
N SER A 134 -13.31 5.46 -2.58
CA SER A 134 -12.19 4.98 -3.40
C SER A 134 -10.90 4.87 -2.59
N PHE A 135 -10.60 5.87 -1.76
CA PHE A 135 -9.45 5.88 -0.86
C PHE A 135 -9.49 4.71 0.14
N LEU A 136 -10.59 4.56 0.87
CA LEU A 136 -10.77 3.49 1.86
C LEU A 136 -10.79 2.10 1.20
N ASN A 137 -11.41 1.96 0.02
CA ASN A 137 -11.32 0.74 -0.76
C ASN A 137 -9.88 0.41 -1.14
N GLY A 138 -9.09 1.39 -1.58
CA GLY A 138 -7.66 1.18 -1.86
C GLY A 138 -6.88 0.68 -0.64
N TRP A 139 -7.13 1.30 0.52
CA TRP A 139 -6.56 0.90 1.81
C TRP A 139 -6.87 -0.56 2.16
N TYR A 140 -8.15 -0.94 2.22
CA TYR A 140 -8.55 -2.30 2.64
C TYR A 140 -8.26 -3.38 1.58
N ARG A 141 -8.21 -3.03 0.29
CA ARG A 141 -7.76 -3.97 -0.76
C ARG A 141 -6.29 -4.41 -0.61
N SER A 142 -5.50 -3.68 0.19
CA SER A 142 -4.10 -3.98 0.52
C SER A 142 -3.93 -4.85 1.78
N GLU A 143 -5.01 -5.45 2.32
CA GLU A 143 -5.03 -6.19 3.60
C GLU A 143 -4.78 -5.32 4.85
N PHE A 144 -4.85 -4.00 4.69
CA PHE A 144 -4.54 -3.11 5.80
C PHE A 144 -5.61 -3.15 6.87
N GLN A 145 -5.16 -3.04 8.11
CA GLN A 145 -5.97 -3.04 9.32
C GLN A 145 -6.68 -1.68 9.49
N PRO A 146 -7.49 -1.47 10.55
CA PRO A 146 -8.25 -0.24 10.70
C PRO A 146 -7.41 1.03 10.51
N LEU A 147 -7.98 1.96 9.74
CA LEU A 147 -7.50 3.31 9.57
C LEU A 147 -8.27 4.22 10.53
N ASN A 148 -7.56 4.90 11.42
CA ASN A 148 -8.13 5.99 12.19
C ASN A 148 -8.24 7.21 11.28
N TRP A 149 -9.43 7.81 11.21
CA TRP A 149 -9.55 9.13 10.60
C TRP A 149 -8.91 10.17 11.52
N TRP A 150 -8.19 11.16 10.98
CA TRP A 150 -7.45 12.13 11.81
C TRP A 150 -8.31 12.79 12.90
N GLY A 151 -9.52 13.22 12.54
CA GLY A 151 -10.48 13.79 13.49
C GLY A 151 -11.89 13.26 13.25
N THR A 152 -12.46 12.58 14.25
CA THR A 152 -13.86 12.12 14.21
C THR A 152 -14.85 13.20 14.63
N GLY A 153 -14.36 14.27 15.26
CA GLY A 153 -15.17 15.41 15.68
C GLY A 153 -15.40 16.43 14.57
N ALA A 154 -16.10 17.51 14.93
CA ALA A 154 -16.34 18.65 14.07
C ALA A 154 -15.24 19.70 14.19
N ALA A 155 -14.66 20.12 13.08
CA ALA A 155 -13.88 21.34 13.03
C ALA A 155 -13.94 22.01 11.66
N GLN A 156 -13.82 23.33 11.65
CA GLN A 156 -13.82 24.13 10.45
C GLN A 156 -12.64 23.76 9.52
N ILE A 157 -12.90 23.78 8.21
CA ILE A 157 -11.84 23.71 7.20
C ILE A 157 -11.15 25.07 7.09
N THR A 158 -9.84 25.09 7.27
CA THR A 158 -9.05 26.32 7.26
C THR A 158 -7.82 26.17 6.35
N THR A 159 -6.98 27.19 6.31
CA THR A 159 -5.67 27.12 5.66
C THR A 159 -4.76 26.05 6.26
N TYR A 160 -5.09 25.55 7.45
CA TYR A 160 -4.35 24.50 8.13
C TYR A 160 -4.86 23.11 7.80
N GLY A 161 -5.96 22.91 7.06
CA GLY A 161 -6.35 21.57 6.58
C GLY A 161 -7.85 21.27 6.64
N SER A 162 -8.22 20.07 6.19
CA SER A 162 -9.60 19.58 6.07
C SER A 162 -9.79 18.17 6.68
N TRP A 163 -8.98 17.81 7.66
CA TRP A 163 -8.83 16.42 8.10
C TRP A 163 -9.97 15.85 8.96
N ASN A 164 -10.94 16.67 9.40
CA ASN A 164 -12.05 16.20 10.23
C ASN A 164 -13.16 15.55 9.38
N LEU A 165 -13.86 14.55 9.92
CA LEU A 165 -15.04 13.94 9.28
C LEU A 165 -16.17 14.96 9.11
N LEU A 166 -16.30 15.88 10.06
CA LEU A 166 -17.38 16.87 10.15
C LEU A 166 -16.81 18.28 10.27
N GLU A 167 -17.57 19.26 9.80
CA GLU A 167 -17.37 20.67 10.16
C GLU A 167 -18.26 21.08 11.33
N ASP A 168 -19.38 20.39 11.51
CA ASP A 168 -20.34 20.61 12.58
C ASP A 168 -20.93 19.28 13.08
N MET A 169 -21.00 19.07 14.40
CA MET A 169 -21.50 17.82 14.99
C MET A 169 -22.98 17.56 14.66
N ARG A 170 -23.73 18.57 14.23
CA ARG A 170 -25.13 18.46 13.84
C ARG A 170 -25.33 17.95 12.41
N GLN A 171 -24.26 17.81 11.62
CA GLN A 171 -24.34 17.21 10.28
C GLN A 171 -24.83 15.76 10.33
N GLU A 172 -24.64 15.08 11.46
CA GLU A 172 -25.09 13.71 11.74
C GLU A 172 -26.58 13.61 12.09
N THR A 173 -27.15 14.69 12.61
CA THR A 173 -28.50 14.65 13.17
C THR A 173 -29.53 15.07 12.14
N LEU A 174 -30.59 14.26 11.99
CA LEU A 174 -31.84 14.62 11.28
C LEU A 174 -32.62 15.76 11.96
N ILE A 175 -32.06 16.36 13.03
CA ILE A 175 -32.65 17.53 13.66
C ILE A 175 -32.69 18.63 12.60
N ASP A 176 -33.89 19.13 12.36
CA ASP A 176 -34.12 20.33 11.57
C ASP A 176 -33.38 21.49 12.26
N THR A 177 -32.17 21.78 11.79
CA THR A 177 -31.46 23.00 12.20
C THR A 177 -31.70 24.14 11.21
N THR A 178 -32.46 23.92 10.12
CA THR A 178 -32.80 24.99 9.17
C THR A 178 -33.87 25.92 9.75
N THR A 179 -34.50 25.50 10.84
CA THR A 179 -35.31 26.36 11.72
C THR A 179 -34.50 27.01 12.85
N MET A 180 -33.37 26.41 13.26
CA MET A 180 -32.47 27.01 14.27
C MET A 180 -31.57 28.12 13.69
N PHE A 181 -31.31 28.08 12.39
CA PHE A 181 -30.52 29.07 11.67
C PHE A 181 -31.30 29.55 10.46
N ASN A 182 -31.07 30.79 10.02
CA ASN A 182 -31.58 31.21 8.73
C ASN A 182 -31.02 30.31 7.61
N SER A 183 -31.75 30.17 6.51
CA SER A 183 -31.35 29.35 5.37
C SER A 183 -30.00 29.80 4.78
N SER A 184 -29.61 31.05 4.94
CA SER A 184 -28.32 31.59 4.49
C SER A 184 -27.14 31.33 5.43
N SER A 185 -27.35 30.75 6.61
CA SER A 185 -26.29 30.47 7.57
C SER A 185 -25.31 29.43 7.01
N PRO A 186 -23.99 29.60 7.21
CA PRO A 186 -22.99 28.61 6.79
C PRO A 186 -23.29 27.20 7.32
N VAL A 187 -23.85 27.08 8.54
CA VAL A 187 -24.24 25.80 9.16
C VAL A 187 -25.45 25.17 8.46
N ALA A 188 -26.40 25.99 8.04
CA ALA A 188 -27.59 25.52 7.31
C ALA A 188 -27.25 25.04 5.90
N GLN A 189 -26.15 25.55 5.33
CA GLN A 189 -25.63 25.19 4.00
C GLN A 189 -24.69 23.97 4.01
N LEU A 190 -24.38 23.39 5.18
CA LEU A 190 -23.54 22.20 5.25
C LEU A 190 -24.30 20.95 4.76
N PRO A 191 -23.66 20.06 3.99
CA PRO A 191 -24.26 18.80 3.56
C PRO A 191 -24.57 17.89 4.76
N ARG A 192 -25.66 17.12 4.66
CA ARG A 192 -26.18 16.22 5.71
C ARG A 192 -26.64 14.87 5.14
N PRO A 193 -26.04 13.74 5.58
CA PRO A 193 -24.81 13.67 6.38
C PRO A 193 -23.60 14.30 5.66
N SER A 194 -22.50 14.52 6.39
CA SER A 194 -21.24 14.95 5.76
C SER A 194 -20.79 13.93 4.71
N PRO A 195 -20.31 14.33 3.52
CA PRO A 195 -19.86 13.41 2.48
C PRO A 195 -18.84 12.37 2.98
N LYS A 196 -17.94 12.78 3.89
CA LYS A 196 -16.93 11.89 4.47
C LYS A 196 -17.55 10.83 5.37
N LEU A 197 -18.56 11.20 6.17
CA LEU A 197 -19.25 10.23 7.01
C LEU A 197 -20.10 9.27 6.17
N THR A 198 -20.80 9.79 5.15
CA THR A 198 -21.50 8.93 4.16
C THR A 198 -20.56 7.86 3.61
N ALA A 199 -19.32 8.22 3.27
CA ALA A 199 -18.32 7.26 2.81
C ALA A 199 -17.93 6.23 3.87
N ILE A 200 -17.76 6.63 5.14
CA ILE A 200 -17.50 5.71 6.25
C ILE A 200 -18.64 4.70 6.40
N ASP A 201 -19.90 5.14 6.34
CA ASP A 201 -21.05 4.25 6.45
C ASP A 201 -21.16 3.29 5.27
N GLN A 202 -20.89 3.76 4.04
CA GLN A 202 -20.84 2.89 2.87
C GLN A 202 -19.76 1.80 2.99
N ILE A 203 -18.57 2.15 3.47
CA ILE A 203 -17.47 1.19 3.67
C ILE A 203 -17.80 0.18 4.77
N ARG A 204 -18.47 0.60 5.85
CA ARG A 204 -18.88 -0.30 6.94
C ARG A 204 -19.95 -1.31 6.51
N GLN A 205 -20.71 -0.99 5.47
CA GLN A 205 -21.78 -1.83 4.93
C GLN A 205 -21.34 -2.66 3.72
N SER A 206 -20.10 -2.45 3.24
CA SER A 206 -19.56 -3.17 2.08
C SER A 206 -18.67 -4.35 2.50
N SER A 207 -18.43 -5.24 1.55
CA SER A 207 -17.32 -6.19 1.60
C SER A 207 -16.27 -5.77 0.58
N ILE A 208 -15.00 -5.76 1.00
CA ILE A 208 -13.89 -5.32 0.16
C ILE A 208 -13.02 -6.53 -0.13
N GLN A 209 -12.93 -6.91 -1.41
CA GLN A 209 -12.08 -8.01 -1.84
C GLN A 209 -10.64 -7.54 -1.92
N MET A 210 -9.73 -8.22 -1.23
CA MET A 210 -8.30 -7.98 -1.34
C MET A 210 -7.78 -8.31 -2.76
N THR A 211 -7.04 -7.38 -3.38
CA THR A 211 -6.50 -7.53 -4.74
C THR A 211 -5.00 -7.21 -4.84
N PHE A 212 -4.35 -6.85 -3.73
CA PHE A 212 -2.94 -6.50 -3.72
C PHE A 212 -2.03 -7.74 -3.80
N GLY A 213 -1.06 -7.72 -4.72
CA GLY A 213 -0.02 -8.75 -4.85
C GLY A 213 -0.12 -9.55 -6.15
N ILE A 214 0.90 -10.36 -6.42
CA ILE A 214 0.95 -11.26 -7.58
C ILE A 214 0.07 -12.49 -7.27
N PRO A 215 -1.00 -12.75 -8.05
CA PRO A 215 -1.86 -13.91 -7.82
C PRO A 215 -1.10 -15.23 -8.05
N ILE A 216 -1.59 -16.31 -7.45
CA ILE A 216 -1.04 -17.66 -7.67
C ILE A 216 -2.14 -18.53 -8.28
N PRO A 217 -1.93 -19.16 -9.45
CA PRO A 217 -0.68 -19.17 -10.22
C PRO A 217 -0.43 -17.88 -11.00
N SER A 218 0.83 -17.56 -11.23
CA SER A 218 1.30 -16.53 -12.17
C SER A 218 2.49 -17.05 -12.95
N TYR A 219 2.53 -16.75 -14.25
CA TYR A 219 3.59 -17.15 -15.17
C TYR A 219 4.23 -15.90 -15.77
N ASP A 220 5.54 -15.94 -15.98
CA ASP A 220 6.35 -14.86 -16.53
C ASP A 220 6.17 -13.52 -15.80
N ALA A 221 6.00 -13.56 -14.47
CA ALA A 221 5.90 -12.35 -13.66
C ALA A 221 7.17 -11.52 -13.80
N ASN A 222 7.03 -10.26 -14.25
CA ASN A 222 8.14 -9.39 -14.59
C ASN A 222 9.01 -9.07 -13.36
N ALA A 223 10.29 -9.48 -13.38
CA ALA A 223 11.20 -9.28 -12.26
C ALA A 223 11.56 -7.81 -12.02
N THR A 224 11.34 -6.91 -12.99
CA THR A 224 11.54 -5.47 -12.77
C THR A 224 10.47 -4.85 -11.88
N ASN A 225 9.34 -5.54 -11.65
CA ASN A 225 8.25 -5.09 -10.77
C ASN A 225 8.49 -5.50 -9.30
N PHE A 226 9.67 -5.19 -8.76
CA PHE A 226 10.00 -5.42 -7.35
C PHE A 226 9.57 -4.25 -6.48
N MET A 227 9.47 -4.44 -5.16
CA MET A 227 9.17 -3.38 -4.20
C MET A 227 10.08 -2.17 -4.39
N ASN A 228 9.47 -0.99 -4.52
CA ASN A 228 10.16 0.28 -4.67
C ASN A 228 10.98 0.40 -5.97
N HIS A 229 10.58 -0.32 -7.03
CA HIS A 229 11.14 -0.14 -8.37
C HIS A 229 10.76 1.23 -8.98
N ARG A 230 11.56 1.68 -9.96
CA ARG A 230 11.22 2.84 -10.80
C ARG A 230 10.17 2.47 -11.81
N GLU A 231 9.28 3.41 -12.13
CA GLU A 231 8.21 3.21 -13.10
C GLU A 231 8.23 4.32 -14.17
N PRO A 232 8.46 3.98 -15.46
CA PRO A 232 8.87 2.66 -15.95
C PRO A 232 10.28 2.28 -15.47
N TYR A 233 10.56 0.99 -15.37
CA TYR A 233 11.91 0.52 -15.08
C TYR A 233 12.80 0.78 -16.30
N THR A 234 14.05 1.20 -16.07
CA THR A 234 14.95 1.66 -17.14
C THR A 234 15.31 0.56 -18.13
N ASP A 235 15.32 -0.69 -17.67
CA ASP A 235 15.75 -1.85 -18.44
C ASP A 235 14.59 -2.84 -18.63
N PRO A 236 14.60 -3.68 -19.68
CA PRO A 236 13.55 -4.69 -19.86
C PRO A 236 13.61 -5.85 -18.85
N TYR A 237 14.71 -5.97 -18.09
CA TYR A 237 14.93 -6.99 -17.07
C TYR A 237 15.97 -6.50 -16.05
N LEU A 238 16.08 -7.19 -14.92
CA LEU A 238 17.10 -6.89 -13.91
C LEU A 238 18.48 -7.31 -14.46
N ARG A 239 19.33 -6.33 -14.79
CA ARG A 239 20.69 -6.54 -15.31
C ARG A 239 21.74 -5.88 -14.43
N TYR A 240 23.00 -6.26 -14.65
CA TYR A 240 24.16 -5.75 -13.88
C TYR A 240 24.01 -5.94 -12.37
N LEU A 241 23.48 -7.12 -11.97
CA LEU A 241 23.25 -7.45 -10.58
C LEU A 241 24.56 -7.56 -9.82
N GLY A 242 24.75 -6.65 -8.87
CA GLY A 242 25.84 -6.69 -7.90
C GLY A 242 25.58 -7.73 -6.80
N SER A 243 26.62 -8.01 -6.01
CA SER A 243 26.51 -8.94 -4.90
C SER A 243 25.58 -8.33 -3.86
N ASN A 244 24.69 -9.15 -3.33
CA ASN A 244 23.63 -8.78 -2.40
C ASN A 244 22.51 -7.89 -2.98
N SER A 245 22.41 -7.71 -4.31
CA SER A 245 21.20 -7.11 -4.89
C SER A 245 19.96 -7.89 -4.45
N THR A 246 18.99 -7.20 -3.84
CA THR A 246 17.84 -7.81 -3.18
C THR A 246 16.55 -7.21 -3.71
N PHE A 247 15.57 -8.06 -3.97
CA PHE A 247 14.30 -7.72 -4.58
C PHE A 247 13.17 -8.37 -3.80
N TYR A 248 12.09 -7.63 -3.54
CA TYR A 248 10.93 -8.10 -2.80
C TYR A 248 9.68 -8.05 -3.68
N TYR A 249 8.83 -9.07 -3.61
CA TYR A 249 7.60 -9.17 -4.39
C TYR A 249 6.46 -9.65 -3.50
N PRO A 250 5.31 -8.96 -3.47
CA PRO A 250 4.13 -9.46 -2.79
C PRO A 250 3.47 -10.57 -3.61
N LEU A 251 3.13 -11.67 -2.95
CA LEU A 251 2.30 -12.75 -3.50
C LEU A 251 0.95 -12.70 -2.79
N LEU A 252 -0.13 -12.71 -3.56
CA LEU A 252 -1.49 -12.77 -3.07
C LEU A 252 -1.87 -14.22 -2.78
N ILE A 253 -2.12 -14.51 -1.51
CA ILE A 253 -2.52 -15.83 -1.04
C ILE A 253 -4.03 -15.85 -0.81
N GLN A 254 -4.72 -16.76 -1.49
CA GLN A 254 -6.18 -16.90 -1.40
C GLN A 254 -6.61 -18.22 -0.75
N GLN A 255 -5.65 -19.09 -0.42
CA GLN A 255 -5.88 -20.41 0.16
C GLN A 255 -4.79 -20.77 1.17
N SER A 256 -5.13 -21.59 2.16
CA SER A 256 -4.22 -22.10 3.19
C SER A 256 -4.61 -23.53 3.54
N SER A 257 -3.70 -24.47 3.77
CA SER A 257 -2.26 -24.46 3.51
C SER A 257 -1.93 -24.71 2.03
N MET A 258 -0.85 -24.12 1.51
CA MET A 258 -0.41 -24.39 0.13
C MET A 258 1.09 -24.55 -0.01
N LYS A 259 1.50 -25.38 -0.97
CA LYS A 259 2.89 -25.49 -1.41
C LYS A 259 3.05 -24.75 -2.73
N ILE A 260 4.09 -23.93 -2.85
CA ILE A 260 4.39 -23.19 -4.07
C ILE A 260 5.74 -23.60 -4.63
N ASN A 261 5.83 -23.59 -5.96
CA ASN A 261 7.07 -23.69 -6.72
C ASN A 261 7.35 -22.35 -7.37
N ILE A 262 8.57 -21.86 -7.22
CA ILE A 262 9.03 -20.61 -7.84
C ILE A 262 10.16 -20.93 -8.80
N THR A 263 9.97 -20.65 -10.08
CA THR A 263 10.99 -20.85 -11.12
C THR A 263 11.43 -19.49 -11.62
N VAL A 264 12.72 -19.17 -11.50
CA VAL A 264 13.26 -17.86 -11.90
C VAL A 264 14.01 -17.99 -13.21
N TYR A 265 13.71 -17.12 -14.18
CA TYR A 265 14.34 -17.11 -15.49
C TYR A 265 15.54 -16.17 -15.50
N VAL A 266 16.72 -16.76 -15.67
CA VAL A 266 18.01 -16.09 -15.53
C VAL A 266 18.87 -16.26 -16.79
N GLY A 267 19.73 -15.28 -17.06
CA GLY A 267 20.64 -15.31 -18.21
C GLY A 267 22.01 -14.73 -17.88
N GLY A 268 23.07 -15.27 -18.47
CA GLY A 268 24.46 -14.88 -18.22
C GLY A 268 25.29 -16.01 -17.62
N SER A 269 26.34 -15.66 -16.91
CA SER A 269 27.18 -16.62 -16.19
C SER A 269 26.45 -17.21 -14.98
N SER A 270 26.74 -18.48 -14.70
CA SER A 270 26.25 -19.17 -13.52
C SER A 270 26.66 -18.47 -12.21
N GLY A 271 25.75 -18.41 -11.25
CA GLY A 271 25.92 -17.78 -9.94
C GLY A 271 24.98 -18.39 -8.90
N ILE A 272 24.86 -17.76 -7.72
CA ILE A 272 23.99 -18.23 -6.65
C ILE A 272 22.82 -17.26 -6.47
N LEU A 273 21.61 -17.78 -6.57
CA LEU A 273 20.37 -17.07 -6.30
C LEU A 273 19.74 -17.62 -5.02
N GLU A 274 19.34 -16.74 -4.12
CA GLU A 274 18.64 -17.10 -2.90
C GLU A 274 17.20 -16.61 -2.94
N ALA A 275 16.27 -17.45 -2.51
CA ALA A 275 14.88 -17.10 -2.32
C ALA A 275 14.43 -17.35 -0.87
N SER A 276 13.43 -16.58 -0.42
CA SER A 276 12.80 -16.75 0.90
C SER A 276 11.39 -16.15 0.89
N ILE A 277 10.53 -16.64 1.77
CA ILE A 277 9.21 -16.11 2.05
C ILE A 277 9.20 -15.57 3.49
N ASN A 278 8.67 -14.36 3.70
CA ASN A 278 8.44 -13.75 5.03
C ASN A 278 9.63 -13.87 6.01
N ASN A 279 10.82 -13.52 5.54
CA ASN A 279 12.06 -13.58 6.34
C ASN A 279 12.37 -14.96 6.95
N ALA A 280 11.83 -16.02 6.35
CA ALA A 280 12.02 -17.39 6.79
C ALA A 280 12.45 -18.29 5.63
N ASN A 281 13.03 -19.45 5.96
CA ASN A 281 13.37 -20.53 5.02
C ASN A 281 14.19 -20.06 3.81
N PHE A 282 15.46 -19.73 4.02
CA PHE A 282 16.35 -19.30 2.93
C PHE A 282 16.82 -20.49 2.11
N ILE A 283 16.49 -20.52 0.82
CA ILE A 283 16.90 -21.56 -0.12
C ILE A 283 17.81 -20.95 -1.16
N GLN A 284 18.96 -21.58 -1.40
CA GLN A 284 19.92 -21.16 -2.43
C GLN A 284 19.96 -22.19 -3.55
N VAL A 285 20.01 -21.70 -4.79
CA VAL A 285 20.19 -22.54 -5.98
C VAL A 285 21.29 -21.97 -6.86
N GLN A 286 21.99 -22.86 -7.56
CA GLN A 286 22.90 -22.48 -8.63
C GLN A 286 22.08 -22.10 -9.87
N THR A 287 22.34 -20.93 -10.45
CA THR A 287 21.72 -20.51 -11.70
C THR A 287 22.39 -21.20 -12.90
N PRO A 288 21.65 -21.53 -13.97
CA PRO A 288 22.27 -22.03 -15.20
C PRO A 288 23.22 -20.98 -15.80
N SER A 289 24.26 -21.45 -16.48
CA SER A 289 25.02 -20.59 -17.41
C SER A 289 24.28 -20.57 -18.74
N THR A 290 24.14 -19.40 -19.34
CA THR A 290 23.58 -19.23 -20.69
C THR A 290 24.60 -18.52 -21.59
N GLY A 291 24.32 -18.43 -22.89
CA GLY A 291 25.24 -17.84 -23.86
C GLY A 291 25.52 -16.36 -23.66
N ASN A 292 24.59 -15.62 -23.04
CA ASN A 292 24.73 -14.21 -22.68
C ASN A 292 23.60 -13.77 -21.70
N THR A 293 23.65 -12.53 -21.24
CA THR A 293 22.67 -11.97 -20.28
C THR A 293 21.27 -11.70 -20.83
N ALA A 294 21.00 -12.01 -22.11
CA ALA A 294 19.71 -11.83 -22.78
C ALA A 294 19.06 -13.17 -23.22
N ILE A 295 19.77 -14.29 -23.09
CA ILE A 295 19.21 -15.63 -23.28
C ILE A 295 18.87 -16.19 -21.90
N PHE A 296 17.58 -16.40 -21.65
CA PHE A 296 17.07 -16.81 -20.35
C PHE A 296 16.74 -18.29 -20.31
N GLN A 297 17.11 -18.94 -19.22
CA GLN A 297 16.80 -20.33 -18.90
C GLN A 297 16.24 -20.42 -17.48
N PRO A 298 15.37 -21.39 -17.19
CA PRO A 298 14.83 -21.58 -15.84
C PRO A 298 15.95 -22.06 -14.90
N ALA A 299 16.07 -21.42 -13.74
CA ALA A 299 16.82 -21.96 -12.62
C ALA A 299 16.05 -23.13 -11.96
N LEU A 300 16.74 -23.91 -11.12
CA LEU A 300 16.08 -24.90 -10.27
C LEU A 300 14.99 -24.23 -9.43
N SER A 301 13.81 -24.84 -9.38
CA SER A 301 12.67 -24.26 -8.66
C SER A 301 12.89 -24.25 -7.16
N PHE A 302 12.54 -23.13 -6.52
CA PHE A 302 12.41 -23.04 -5.08
C PHE A 302 11.06 -23.61 -4.65
N GLN A 303 11.02 -24.38 -3.56
CA GLN A 303 9.77 -24.91 -3.01
C GLN A 303 9.52 -24.35 -1.62
N PHE A 304 8.34 -23.77 -1.40
CA PHE A 304 7.94 -23.22 -0.11
C PHE A 304 6.60 -23.79 0.32
N ASN A 305 6.45 -24.05 1.62
CA ASN A 305 5.16 -24.31 2.24
C ASN A 305 4.67 -23.01 2.88
N ILE A 306 3.47 -22.57 2.54
CA ILE A 306 2.86 -21.34 3.04
C ILE A 306 1.59 -21.71 3.79
N ASN A 307 1.50 -21.28 5.04
CA ASN A 307 0.42 -21.61 5.96
C ASN A 307 -0.10 -20.33 6.64
N PRO A 308 -0.66 -19.36 5.90
CA PRO A 308 -1.15 -18.15 6.54
C PRO A 308 -2.37 -18.48 7.41
N THR A 309 -2.50 -17.78 8.52
CA THR A 309 -3.63 -17.95 9.46
C THR A 309 -4.88 -17.17 9.05
N ILE A 310 -4.73 -16.23 8.09
CA ILE A 310 -5.79 -15.38 7.57
C ILE A 310 -5.76 -15.47 6.04
N ILE A 311 -6.93 -15.56 5.42
CA ILE A 311 -7.09 -15.52 3.96
C ILE A 311 -8.24 -14.55 3.57
N PRO A 312 -8.11 -13.82 2.45
CA PRO A 312 -6.89 -13.64 1.67
C PRO A 312 -5.79 -12.92 2.48
N SER A 313 -4.51 -13.11 2.10
CA SER A 313 -3.37 -12.44 2.74
C SER A 313 -2.19 -12.23 1.80
N ILE A 314 -1.24 -11.37 2.19
CA ILE A 314 0.02 -11.12 1.48
C ILE A 314 1.14 -11.94 2.12
N VAL A 315 1.96 -12.56 1.28
CA VAL A 315 3.31 -12.98 1.68
C VAL A 315 4.33 -12.32 0.78
N THR A 316 5.55 -12.15 1.27
CA THR A 316 6.61 -11.49 0.52
C THR A 316 7.69 -12.48 0.12
N LEU A 317 7.86 -12.64 -1.19
CA LEU A 317 9.01 -13.29 -1.81
C LEU A 317 10.19 -12.33 -1.82
N ARG A 318 11.32 -12.76 -1.27
CA ARG A 318 12.61 -12.11 -1.51
C ARG A 318 13.44 -12.93 -2.48
N LEU A 319 13.97 -12.29 -3.51
CA LEU A 319 15.07 -12.81 -4.32
C LEU A 319 16.34 -12.02 -4.00
N ARG A 320 17.44 -12.71 -3.70
CA ARG A 320 18.73 -12.08 -3.42
C ARG A 320 19.82 -12.71 -4.29
N ASN A 321 20.51 -11.86 -5.04
CA ASN A 321 21.71 -12.25 -5.75
C ASN A 321 22.88 -12.37 -4.76
N ILE A 322 23.39 -13.58 -4.53
CA ILE A 322 24.54 -13.78 -3.63
C ILE A 322 25.85 -13.48 -4.36
N ARG A 323 25.94 -13.83 -5.65
CA ARG A 323 27.15 -13.69 -6.46
C ARG A 323 26.84 -13.25 -7.89
N ASN A 324 27.52 -12.21 -8.34
CA ASN A 324 27.43 -11.63 -9.68
C ASN A 324 27.53 -12.68 -10.79
N GLY A 325 26.92 -12.38 -11.93
CA GLY A 325 27.13 -13.14 -13.16
C GLY A 325 25.91 -13.19 -14.09
N TYR A 326 24.72 -12.89 -13.58
CA TYR A 326 23.47 -13.09 -14.32
C TYR A 326 22.49 -11.91 -14.22
N SER A 327 21.52 -11.93 -15.13
CA SER A 327 20.32 -11.09 -15.16
C SER A 327 19.10 -11.93 -14.77
N ILE A 328 18.04 -11.28 -14.31
CA ILE A 328 16.74 -11.92 -14.02
C ILE A 328 15.67 -11.23 -14.86
N ARG A 329 14.96 -11.99 -15.71
CA ARG A 329 13.86 -11.46 -16.54
C ARG A 329 12.53 -11.51 -15.80
N SER A 330 12.20 -12.69 -15.31
CA SER A 330 10.88 -13.00 -14.81
C SER A 330 10.92 -14.23 -13.91
N PHE A 331 9.79 -14.56 -13.32
CA PHE A 331 9.61 -15.77 -12.56
C PHE A 331 8.18 -16.29 -12.65
N ASP A 332 8.04 -17.60 -12.52
CA ASP A 332 6.75 -18.26 -12.34
C ASP A 332 6.53 -18.52 -10.86
N VAL A 333 5.28 -18.40 -10.40
CA VAL A 333 4.83 -18.85 -9.08
C VAL A 333 3.60 -19.71 -9.29
N VAL A 334 3.71 -21.00 -9.01
CA VAL A 334 2.62 -21.96 -9.22
C VAL A 334 2.39 -22.78 -7.97
N SER A 335 1.14 -23.20 -7.74
CA SER A 335 0.85 -24.22 -6.75
C SER A 335 1.57 -25.52 -7.14
N ALA A 336 2.32 -26.10 -6.22
CA ALA A 336 2.88 -27.42 -6.43
C ALA A 336 1.72 -28.42 -6.43
N THR A 337 1.40 -29.01 -7.57
CA THR A 337 0.53 -30.19 -7.58
C THR A 337 1.20 -31.25 -6.73
N THR A 338 0.52 -31.70 -5.68
CA THR A 338 0.82 -33.01 -5.10
C THR A 338 0.63 -34.00 -6.23
N ASN A 339 1.73 -34.44 -6.85
CA ASN A 339 1.71 -35.70 -7.56
C ASN A 339 1.34 -36.73 -6.49
N SER A 340 0.06 -37.08 -6.41
CA SER A 340 -0.40 -38.27 -5.74
C SER A 340 0.29 -39.43 -6.45
N ILE A 341 1.32 -39.98 -5.79
CA ILE A 341 1.93 -41.25 -6.15
C ILE A 341 0.90 -42.35 -5.94
#